data_AF-A0A7S2RQH9-F1
#
_entry.id   AF-A0A7S2RQH9-F1
#
_cell.length_a   1.000
_cell.length_b   1.000
_cell.length_c   1.000
_cell.angle_alpha   90.00
_cell.angle_beta   90.00
_cell.angle_gamma   90.00
#
_symmetry.space_group_name_H-M   'P 1'
#
loop_
_entity.id
_entity.type
_entity.pdbx_description
1 polymer ?
#
loop_
_entity_poly.entity_id
_entity_poly.type
_entity_poly.pdbx_seq_one_letter_code
_entity_poly.pdbx_strand_id
1 'polypeptide(L)'
;EDKRRGRVSCYAWGEDYHALLGSKLRSLAVWLHDQGGGQGQWHVDTGAVLERDLAARSGLGFIGKNTMLINDRIGSGVFLGEILTTLPIPPLAAPRKAR
;
A
#
# COMPACT_ATOMS: atom_id res chain seq x y z
N GLU A 1 -15.46 -15.14 -29.32
CA GLU A 1 -14.37 -14.23 -28.88
C GLU A 1 -13.63 -13.69 -30.08
N ASP A 2 -13.29 -12.39 -30.08
CA ASP A 2 -12.45 -11.79 -31.12
C ASP A 2 -10.98 -12.15 -30.86
N LYS A 3 -10.39 -12.98 -31.70
CA LYS A 3 -8.99 -13.43 -31.60
C LYS A 3 -7.96 -12.29 -31.67
N ARG A 4 -8.40 -11.07 -32.01
CA ARG A 4 -7.56 -9.86 -32.03
C ARG A 4 -7.53 -9.11 -30.70
N ARG A 5 -8.31 -9.52 -29.70
CA ARG A 5 -8.37 -8.86 -28.39
C ARG A 5 -7.68 -9.70 -27.32
N GLY A 6 -6.72 -9.09 -26.61
CA GLY A 6 -6.08 -9.64 -25.43
C GLY A 6 -6.73 -9.18 -24.13
N ARG A 7 -6.41 -9.84 -23.01
CA ARG A 7 -6.80 -9.41 -21.66
C ARG A 7 -5.63 -8.70 -21.00
N VAL A 8 -5.89 -7.51 -20.45
CA VAL A 8 -4.96 -6.79 -19.58
C VAL A 8 -5.30 -7.13 -18.14
N SER A 9 -4.30 -7.22 -17.27
CA SER A 9 -4.52 -7.44 -15.83
C SER A 9 -5.35 -6.30 -15.22
N CYS A 10 -6.19 -6.62 -14.23
CA CYS A 10 -7.13 -5.66 -13.65
C CYS A 10 -6.46 -4.50 -12.88
N TYR A 11 -5.19 -4.65 -12.46
CA TYR A 11 -4.47 -3.55 -11.80
C TYR A 11 -4.21 -2.35 -12.73
N ALA A 12 -4.23 -2.59 -14.04
CA ALA A 12 -4.01 -1.56 -15.06
C ALA A 12 -5.33 -1.07 -15.70
N TRP A 13 -6.48 -1.40 -15.10
CA TRP A 13 -7.77 -0.91 -15.57
C TRP A 13 -8.13 0.40 -14.88
N GLY A 14 -8.62 1.37 -15.66
CA GLY A 14 -9.05 2.67 -15.14
C GLY A 14 -7.91 3.69 -15.04
N GLU A 15 -8.01 4.57 -14.05
CA GLU A 15 -6.99 5.58 -13.77
C GLU A 15 -5.74 4.97 -13.14
N ASP A 16 -4.58 5.57 -13.42
CA ASP A 16 -3.31 5.14 -12.85
C ASP A 16 -3.32 5.26 -11.31
N TYR A 17 -3.14 4.13 -10.64
CA TYR A 17 -3.16 4.07 -9.18
C TYR A 17 -2.06 4.92 -8.55
N HIS A 18 -0.94 5.15 -9.23
CA HIS A 18 0.14 5.99 -8.70
C HIS A 18 -0.34 7.42 -8.46
N ALA A 19 -1.05 8.01 -9.43
CA ALA A 19 -1.57 9.36 -9.32
C ALA A 19 -2.68 9.43 -8.26
N LEU A 20 -3.58 8.46 -8.26
CA LEU A 20 -4.73 8.43 -7.34
C LEU A 20 -4.30 8.23 -5.89
N LEU A 21 -3.46 7.21 -5.59
CA LEU A 21 -2.93 7.01 -4.23
C LEU A 21 -1.96 8.13 -3.84
N GLY A 22 -1.10 8.58 -4.76
CA GLY A 22 -0.13 9.64 -4.49
C GLY A 22 -0.78 10.94 -4.01
N SER A 23 -1.89 11.35 -4.63
CA SER A 23 -2.65 12.54 -4.19
C SER A 23 -3.21 12.39 -2.76
N LYS A 24 -3.72 11.21 -2.42
CA LYS A 24 -4.26 10.89 -1.10
C LYS A 24 -3.18 10.83 -0.03
N LEU A 25 -2.06 10.16 -0.32
CA LEU A 25 -0.93 10.06 0.59
C LEU A 25 -0.26 11.39 0.83
N ARG A 26 -0.12 12.23 -0.21
CA ARG A 26 0.37 13.60 -0.05
C ARG A 26 -0.51 14.39 0.91
N SER A 27 -1.83 14.31 0.74
CA SER A 27 -2.79 14.99 1.62
C SER A 27 -2.68 14.50 3.07
N LEU A 28 -2.55 13.18 3.25
CA LEU A 28 -2.35 12.58 4.57
C LEU A 28 -1.01 12.96 5.21
N ALA A 29 0.08 13.02 4.43
CA ALA A 29 1.39 13.43 4.91
C ALA A 29 1.41 14.88 5.39
N VAL A 30 0.75 15.78 4.64
CA VAL A 30 0.56 17.18 5.05
C VAL A 30 -0.25 17.24 6.35
N TRP A 31 -1.36 16.51 6.42
CA TRP A 31 -2.17 16.48 7.62
C TRP A 31 -1.38 15.97 8.84
N LEU A 32 -0.59 14.90 8.69
CA LEU A 32 0.26 14.37 9.76
C LEU A 32 1.30 15.39 10.25
N HIS A 33 1.95 16.08 9.31
CA HIS A 33 2.88 17.17 9.61
C HIS A 33 2.20 18.26 10.44
N ASP A 34 0.97 18.65 10.10
CA ASP A 34 0.24 19.69 10.81
C ASP A 34 -0.20 19.27 12.24
N GLN A 35 -0.32 17.97 12.51
CA GLN A 35 -0.69 17.47 13.84
C GLN A 35 0.47 17.44 14.85
N GLY A 36 1.69 17.12 14.40
CA GLY A 36 2.79 16.82 15.32
C GLY A 36 4.17 17.25 14.84
N GLY A 37 4.25 17.95 13.70
CA GLY A 37 5.51 18.28 13.04
C GLY A 37 6.21 17.05 12.45
N GLY A 38 7.54 17.14 12.33
CA GLY A 38 8.38 16.06 11.79
C GLY A 38 8.49 16.05 10.27
N GLN A 39 9.24 15.09 9.75
CA GLN A 39 9.39 14.88 8.30
C GLN A 39 8.60 13.65 7.88
N GLY A 40 8.02 13.71 6.67
CA GLY A 40 7.22 12.63 6.10
C GLY A 40 7.50 12.49 4.62
N GLN A 41 7.79 11.28 4.16
CA GLN A 41 7.90 10.95 2.74
C GLN A 41 6.96 9.79 2.40
N TRP A 42 6.17 9.98 1.35
CA TRP A 42 5.21 8.98 0.90
C TRP A 42 5.68 8.30 -0.38
N HIS A 43 5.29 7.03 -0.55
CA HIS A 43 5.65 6.21 -1.70
C HIS A 43 4.46 5.31 -2.11
N VAL A 44 4.41 4.99 -3.40
CA VAL A 44 3.46 4.05 -4.02
C VAL A 44 4.23 3.33 -5.11
N ASP A 45 4.53 2.04 -4.92
CA ASP A 45 5.19 1.09 -5.86
C ASP A 45 6.61 1.47 -6.36
N THR A 46 6.95 2.74 -6.36
CA THR A 46 8.15 3.35 -6.94
C THR A 46 9.23 3.66 -5.88
N GLY A 47 8.92 3.43 -4.61
CA GLY A 47 9.84 3.63 -3.50
C GLY A 47 10.88 2.52 -3.36
N ALA A 48 12.05 2.86 -2.81
CA ALA A 48 13.08 1.89 -2.45
C ALA A 48 12.76 1.17 -1.12
N VAL A 49 11.52 0.69 -0.96
CA VAL A 49 11.03 0.04 0.26
C VAL A 49 10.23 -1.20 -0.07
N LEU A 50 10.20 -2.15 0.87
CA LEU A 50 9.44 -3.40 0.74
C LEU A 50 8.01 -3.20 1.25
N GLU A 51 7.18 -2.52 0.45
CA GLU A 51 5.79 -2.14 0.80
C GLU A 51 4.95 -3.31 1.33
N ARG A 52 5.02 -4.49 0.71
CA ARG A 52 4.24 -5.66 1.13
C ARG A 52 4.66 -6.17 2.52
N ASP A 53 5.97 -6.17 2.82
CA ASP A 53 6.49 -6.55 4.13
C ASP A 53 6.07 -5.55 5.20
N LEU A 54 6.16 -4.25 4.90
CA LEU A 54 5.68 -3.19 5.79
C LEU A 54 4.18 -3.29 6.05
N ALA A 55 3.38 -3.58 5.02
CA ALA A 55 1.94 -3.77 5.14
C ALA A 55 1.58 -5.00 5.99
N ALA A 56 2.33 -6.09 5.87
CA ALA A 56 2.13 -7.26 6.73
C ALA A 56 2.48 -6.93 8.20
N ARG A 57 3.58 -6.18 8.43
CA ARG A 57 4.01 -5.73 9.77
C ARG A 57 3.04 -4.75 10.42
N SER A 58 2.34 -3.93 9.64
CA SER A 58 1.30 -3.02 10.13
C SER A 58 -0.05 -3.70 10.38
N GLY A 59 -0.15 -5.00 10.11
CA GLY A 59 -1.36 -5.80 10.35
C GLY A 59 -2.40 -5.72 9.23
N LEU A 60 -2.05 -5.21 8.05
CA LEU A 60 -2.97 -5.16 6.90
C LEU A 60 -3.26 -6.53 6.29
N GLY A 61 -2.45 -7.56 6.58
CA GLY A 61 -2.63 -8.90 6.05
C GLY A 61 -1.42 -9.79 6.29
N PHE A 62 -1.31 -10.84 5.48
CA PHE A 62 -0.15 -11.73 5.43
C PHE A 62 0.36 -11.89 4.01
N ILE A 63 1.62 -12.32 3.84
CA ILE A 63 2.19 -12.63 2.53
C ILE A 63 1.83 -14.05 2.14
N GLY A 64 1.06 -14.21 1.06
CA GLY A 64 0.70 -15.50 0.50
C GLY A 64 1.88 -16.18 -0.21
N LYS A 65 1.74 -17.47 -0.51
CA LYS A 65 2.73 -18.22 -1.32
C LYS A 65 2.90 -17.65 -2.74
N ASN A 66 1.91 -16.90 -3.21
CA ASN A 66 1.93 -16.16 -4.47
C ASN A 66 2.56 -14.75 -4.33
N THR A 67 3.28 -14.49 -3.24
CA THR A 67 3.99 -13.24 -2.89
C THR A 67 3.14 -11.98 -2.75
N MET A 68 1.81 -12.10 -2.85
CA MET A 68 0.88 -11.00 -2.64
C MET A 68 0.56 -10.81 -1.15
N LEU A 69 0.31 -9.56 -0.75
CA LEU A 69 -0.37 -9.29 0.51
C LEU A 69 -1.84 -9.74 0.38
N ILE A 70 -2.31 -10.54 1.33
CA ILE A 70 -3.69 -11.01 1.41
C ILE A 70 -4.32 -10.43 2.68
N ASN A 71 -5.33 -9.58 2.50
CA ASN A 71 -6.17 -9.10 3.59
C ASN A 71 -7.34 -10.07 3.83
N ASP A 72 -7.66 -10.32 5.10
CA ASP A 72 -8.73 -11.27 5.50
C ASP A 72 -10.12 -10.92 4.94
N ARG A 73 -10.41 -9.64 4.67
CA ARG A 73 -11.73 -9.16 4.27
C ARG A 73 -11.84 -8.82 2.79
N ILE A 74 -10.78 -8.25 2.22
CA ILE A 74 -10.80 -7.72 0.85
C ILE A 74 -9.86 -8.45 -0.12
N GLY A 75 -9.18 -9.50 0.36
CA GLY A 75 -8.29 -10.32 -0.46
C GLY A 75 -7.01 -9.58 -0.85
N SER A 76 -6.45 -9.92 -2.02
CA SER A 76 -5.18 -9.39 -2.53
C SER A 76 -5.32 -8.32 -3.62
N GLY A 77 -6.56 -7.99 -4.03
CA GLY A 77 -6.85 -7.00 -5.07
C GLY A 77 -6.79 -5.57 -4.55
N VAL A 78 -5.69 -5.22 -3.88
CA VAL A 78 -5.49 -3.91 -3.22
C VAL A 78 -4.22 -3.26 -3.71
N PHE A 79 -4.22 -1.93 -3.73
CA PHE A 79 -3.00 -1.15 -3.89
C PHE A 79 -2.44 -0.77 -2.53
N LEU A 80 -1.12 -0.73 -2.44
CA LEU A 80 -0.41 -0.34 -1.23
C LEU A 80 0.21 1.04 -1.40
N GLY A 81 0.43 1.67 -0.26
CA GLY A 81 1.14 2.93 -0.18
C GLY A 81 1.58 3.16 1.25
N GLU A 82 2.69 3.85 1.40
CA GLU A 82 3.35 4.03 2.69
C GLU A 82 3.73 5.49 2.90
N ILE A 83 3.78 5.88 4.18
CA ILE A 83 4.33 7.15 4.64
C ILE A 83 5.41 6.81 5.66
N LEU A 84 6.65 7.08 5.31
CA LEU A 84 7.77 7.06 6.24
C LEU A 84 7.78 8.38 6.99
N THR A 85 7.79 8.34 8.32
CA THR A 85 7.73 9.55 9.14
C THR A 85 8.65 9.47 10.35
N THR A 86 9.14 10.63 10.79
CA THR A 86 9.88 10.79 12.05
C THR A 86 8.96 10.94 13.26
N LEU A 87 7.64 11.00 13.05
CA LEU A 87 6.67 11.09 14.13
C LEU A 87 6.72 9.82 15.01
N PRO A 88 6.66 9.96 16.35
CA PRO A 88 6.65 8.82 17.25
C PRO A 88 5.28 8.15 17.27
N ILE A 89 5.03 7.26 16.30
CA ILE A 89 3.78 6.49 16.20
C ILE A 89 4.01 5.11 16.83
N PRO A 90 3.20 4.70 17.83
CA PRO A 90 3.32 3.36 18.39
C PRO A 90 3.00 2.32 17.30
N PRO A 91 3.75 1.19 17.25
CA PRO A 91 3.47 0.15 16.28
C PRO A 91 2.07 -0.42 16.51
N LEU A 92 1.38 -0.71 15.41
CA LEU A 92 0.18 -1.53 15.43
C LEU A 92 0.58 -2.96 15.86
N ALA A 93 -0.38 -3.71 16.42
CA ALA A 93 -0.16 -5.06 16.95
C ALA A 93 0.60 -5.98 15.97
N ALA A 94 1.33 -6.95 16.52
CA ALA A 94 2.30 -7.78 15.81
C ALA A 94 1.78 -8.41 14.49
N PRO A 95 2.68 -8.58 13.48
CA PRO A 95 2.34 -9.18 12.19
C PRO A 95 1.60 -10.50 12.34
N ARG A 96 0.53 -10.66 11.57
CA ARG A 96 -0.25 -11.91 11.56
C ARG A 96 0.43 -12.91 10.62
N LYS A 97 0.69 -14.12 11.13
CA LYS A 97 1.25 -15.21 10.30
C LYS A 97 0.22 -15.65 9.27
N ALA A 98 0.70 -16.02 8.08
CA ALA A 98 -0.10 -16.71 7.08
C ALA A 98 -0.73 -17.97 7.72
N ARG A 99 -2.03 -18.15 7.49
CA ARG A 99 -2.72 -19.41 7.85
C ARG A 99 -2.30 -20.54 6.91
#